data_AF-A0A1I7JDL3-F1
#
_entry.id   AF-A0A1I7JDL3-F1
#
_cell.length_a   1.000
_cell.length_b   1.000
_cell.length_c   1.000
_cell.angle_alpha   90.00
_cell.angle_beta   90.00
_cell.angle_gamma   90.00
#
_symmetry.space_group_name_H-M   'P 1'
#
loop_
_entity.id
_entity.type
_entity.pdbx_description
1 polymer ?
#
loop_
_entity_poly.entity_id
_entity_poly.type
_entity_poly.pdbx_seq_one_letter_code
_entity_poly.pdbx_strand_id
1 'polypeptide(L)'
;MGNYYQGKCFSTALDLHQEIASNCPTVSQDGAYLIQCAPSEAKIVLSRTDVNTLVTTVTDYIPQQIACDPDLQLNDGIGMAWLIVGVWISAWCIKQIINVVRSR
;
A
#
# COMPACT_ATOMS: atom_id res chain seq x y z
N MET A 1 -8.63 -0.87 -9.27
CA MET A 1 -8.34 -1.06 -7.83
C MET A 1 -7.11 -1.94 -7.77
N GLY A 2 -5.95 -1.35 -7.45
CA GLY A 2 -4.66 -2.04 -7.50
C GLY A 2 -4.29 -2.69 -6.16
N ASN A 3 -3.18 -3.42 -6.12
CA ASN A 3 -2.63 -3.99 -4.90
C ASN A 3 -1.50 -3.10 -4.36
N TYR A 4 -1.49 -2.87 -3.05
CA TYR A 4 -0.46 -2.11 -2.36
C TYR A 4 0.65 -3.03 -1.85
N TYR A 5 1.90 -2.70 -2.18
CA TYR A 5 3.07 -3.41 -1.65
C TYR A 5 4.28 -2.47 -1.56
N GLN A 6 4.91 -2.42 -0.37
CA GLN A 6 6.09 -1.60 -0.07
C GLN A 6 6.03 -0.14 -0.56
N GLY A 7 4.90 0.55 -0.33
CA GLY A 7 4.75 1.96 -0.72
C GLY A 7 4.44 2.19 -2.19
N LYS A 8 4.30 1.14 -3.00
CA LYS A 8 3.90 1.20 -4.40
C LYS A 8 2.54 0.56 -4.61
N CYS A 9 1.81 1.08 -5.59
CA CYS A 9 0.54 0.51 -6.04
C CYS A 9 0.73 -0.15 -7.39
N PHE A 10 0.36 -1.41 -7.47
CA PHE A 10 0.43 -2.23 -8.68
C PHE A 10 -0.97 -2.42 -9.25
N SER A 11 -1.15 -2.17 -10.54
CA SER A 11 -2.46 -2.30 -11.22
C SER A 11 -2.84 -3.75 -11.47
N THR A 12 -1.87 -4.65 -11.61
CA THR A 12 -2.08 -6.08 -11.87
C THR A 12 -1.51 -6.96 -10.75
N ALA A 13 -2.09 -8.14 -10.54
CA ALA A 13 -1.57 -9.14 -9.60
C ALA A 13 -0.21 -9.69 -10.05
N LEU A 14 0.04 -9.73 -11.38
CA LEU A 14 1.31 -10.18 -11.93
C LEU A 14 2.46 -9.24 -11.54
N ASP A 15 2.27 -7.92 -11.67
CA ASP A 15 3.31 -6.94 -11.31
C ASP A 15 3.62 -6.98 -9.81
N LEU A 16 2.59 -7.15 -8.98
CA LEU A 16 2.75 -7.36 -7.55
C LEU A 16 3.61 -8.61 -7.27
N HIS A 17 3.25 -9.74 -7.88
CA HIS A 17 3.96 -11.00 -7.64
C HIS A 17 5.39 -10.94 -8.17
N GLN A 18 5.65 -10.22 -9.28
CA GLN A 18 6.99 -9.98 -9.79
C GLN A 18 7.85 -9.17 -8.82
N GLU A 19 7.32 -8.10 -8.22
CA GLU A 19 8.06 -7.29 -7.25
C GLU A 19 8.32 -8.08 -5.94
N ILE A 20 7.37 -8.91 -5.50
CA ILE A 20 7.58 -9.76 -4.33
C ILE A 20 8.63 -10.85 -4.63
N ALA A 21 8.56 -11.47 -5.81
CA ALA A 21 9.51 -12.50 -6.21
C ALA A 21 10.92 -11.94 -6.44
N SER A 22 11.05 -10.69 -6.91
CA SER A 22 12.35 -10.03 -7.07
C SER A 22 13.04 -9.73 -5.74
N ASN A 23 12.27 -9.53 -4.67
CA ASN A 23 12.78 -9.33 -3.30
C ASN A 23 13.08 -10.65 -2.56
N CYS A 24 12.92 -11.80 -3.22
CA CYS A 24 13.18 -13.10 -2.61
C CYS A 24 14.69 -13.34 -2.46
N PRO A 25 15.18 -13.69 -1.25
CA PRO A 25 16.58 -14.02 -1.06
C PRO A 25 16.92 -15.30 -1.83
N THR A 26 18.08 -15.36 -2.48
CA THR A 26 18.54 -16.54 -3.24
C THR A 26 19.11 -17.64 -2.35
N VAL A 27 19.49 -17.31 -1.11
CA VAL A 27 20.06 -18.24 -0.13
C VAL A 27 19.40 -17.95 1.22
N SER A 28 19.11 -18.99 2.00
CA SER A 28 18.62 -18.81 3.38
C SER A 28 19.67 -18.10 4.24
N GLN A 29 19.25 -17.43 5.32
CA GLN A 29 20.17 -16.77 6.26
C GLN A 29 21.23 -17.72 6.82
N ASP A 30 20.89 -18.99 6.99
CA ASP A 30 21.79 -20.03 7.50
C ASP A 30 22.65 -20.71 6.42
N GLY A 31 22.48 -20.34 5.15
CA GLY A 31 23.20 -20.94 4.02
C GLY A 31 22.77 -22.36 3.63
N ALA A 32 21.83 -22.96 4.36
CA ALA A 32 21.40 -24.35 4.20
C ALA A 32 20.46 -24.61 3.02
N TYR A 33 19.82 -23.56 2.48
CA TYR A 33 18.89 -23.70 1.36
C TYR A 33 19.18 -22.67 0.27
N LEU A 34 19.17 -23.12 -0.98
CA LEU A 34 19.02 -22.27 -2.15
C LEU A 34 17.52 -22.01 -2.34
N ILE A 35 17.13 -20.76 -2.47
CA ILE A 35 15.74 -20.35 -2.58
C ILE A 35 15.55 -19.71 -3.96
N GLN A 36 14.53 -20.13 -4.68
CA GLN A 36 14.14 -19.54 -5.95
C GLN A 36 12.64 -19.23 -5.92
N CYS A 37 12.31 -18.00 -6.28
CA CYS A 37 10.93 -17.52 -6.32
C CYS A 37 10.51 -17.28 -7.77
N ALA A 38 9.48 -17.99 -8.22
CA ALA A 38 8.90 -17.81 -9.54
C ALA A 38 7.50 -17.16 -9.41
N PRO A 39 7.33 -15.92 -9.91
CA PRO A 39 6.02 -15.27 -9.90
C PRO A 39 5.08 -15.89 -10.94
N SER A 40 3.80 -15.98 -10.60
CA SER A 40 2.68 -16.33 -11.49
C SER A 40 1.54 -15.35 -11.24
N GLU A 41 0.53 -15.28 -12.12
CA GLU A 41 -0.61 -14.36 -11.93
C GLU A 41 -1.42 -14.64 -10.65
N ALA A 42 -1.44 -15.90 -10.19
CA ALA A 42 -2.23 -16.31 -9.03
C ALA A 42 -1.41 -16.47 -7.74
N LYS A 43 -0.11 -16.77 -7.85
CA LYS A 43 0.73 -17.18 -6.72
C LYS A 43 2.21 -16.98 -7.01
N ILE A 44 3.03 -17.07 -5.97
CA ILE A 44 4.48 -17.10 -6.06
C ILE A 44 4.92 -18.50 -5.67
N VAL A 45 5.60 -19.19 -6.57
CA VAL A 45 6.13 -20.54 -6.32
C VAL A 45 7.51 -20.39 -5.70
N LEU A 46 7.68 -20.82 -4.46
CA LEU A 46 8.97 -20.90 -3.79
C LEU A 46 9.53 -22.32 -3.90
N SER A 47 10.66 -22.47 -4.57
CA SER A 47 11.48 -23.67 -4.50
C SER A 47 12.62 -23.46 -3.51
N ARG A 48 12.76 -24.38 -2.57
CA ARG A 48 13.87 -24.45 -1.60
C ARG A 48 14.65 -25.73 -1.85
N THR A 49 15.89 -25.60 -2.27
CA THR A 49 16.79 -26.73 -2.47
C THR A 49 17.78 -26.78 -1.32
N ASP A 50 17.75 -27.85 -0.54
CA ASP A 50 18.73 -28.10 0.51
C ASP A 50 20.10 -28.36 -0.10
N VAL A 51 21.13 -27.61 0.30
CA VAL A 51 22.47 -27.74 -0.29
C VAL A 51 23.20 -29.01 0.13
N ASN A 52 22.81 -29.64 1.23
CA ASN A 52 23.47 -30.85 1.74
C ASN A 52 22.83 -32.12 1.17
N THR A 53 21.50 -32.14 1.08
CA THR A 53 20.74 -33.32 0.63
C THR A 53 20.29 -33.23 -0.82
N LEU A 54 20.42 -32.06 -1.46
CA LEU A 54 19.94 -31.76 -2.81
C LEU A 54 18.43 -31.99 -2.99
N VAL A 55 17.68 -32.07 -1.88
CA VAL A 55 16.23 -32.21 -1.90
C VAL A 55 15.60 -30.85 -2.17
N THR A 56 14.74 -30.80 -3.18
CA THR A 56 13.97 -29.60 -3.54
C THR A 56 12.55 -29.71 -2.97
N THR A 57 12.17 -28.75 -2.14
CA THR A 57 10.80 -28.56 -1.67
C THR A 57 10.17 -27.40 -2.41
N VAL A 58 8.95 -27.57 -2.90
CA VAL A 58 8.19 -26.52 -3.60
C VAL A 58 7.01 -26.12 -2.73
N THR A 59 6.79 -24.82 -2.54
CA THR A 59 5.70 -24.28 -1.75
C THR A 59 5.05 -23.12 -2.49
N ASP A 60 3.72 -23.13 -2.52
CA ASP A 60 2.94 -22.04 -3.08
C ASP A 60 2.71 -20.96 -2.02
N TYR A 61 3.07 -19.72 -2.33
CA TYR A 61 2.80 -18.55 -1.51
C TYR A 61 1.83 -17.63 -2.23
N ILE A 62 0.70 -17.36 -1.59
CA ILE A 62 -0.32 -16.44 -2.09
C ILE A 62 -0.25 -15.20 -1.21
N PRO A 63 0.30 -14.07 -1.69
CA PRO A 63 0.38 -12.85 -0.89
C PRO A 63 -1.02 -12.28 -0.64
N GLN A 64 -1.20 -11.69 0.54
CA GLN A 64 -2.43 -10.96 0.86
C GLN A 64 -2.56 -9.73 -0.04
N GLN A 65 -3.69 -9.63 -0.72
CA GLN A 65 -4.02 -8.50 -1.60
C GLN A 65 -4.54 -7.35 -0.74
N ILE A 66 -3.67 -6.39 -0.45
CA ILE A 66 -4.04 -5.15 0.23
C ILE A 66 -4.52 -4.17 -0.83
N ALA A 67 -5.75 -3.66 -0.70
CA ALA A 67 -6.28 -2.67 -1.62
C ALA A 67 -5.40 -1.41 -1.61
N CYS A 68 -4.89 -1.03 -2.78
CA CYS A 68 -4.37 0.31 -2.99
C CYS A 68 -5.56 1.25 -3.07
N ASP A 69 -5.94 1.81 -1.92
CA ASP A 69 -6.93 2.87 -1.85
C ASP A 69 -6.23 4.22 -1.64
N PRO A 70 -5.90 4.95 -2.73
CA PRO A 70 -5.34 6.29 -2.63
C PRO A 70 -6.35 7.31 -2.07
N ASP A 71 -7.64 6.99 -2.01
CA ASP A 71 -8.67 7.94 -1.60
C ASP A 71 -8.76 8.11 -0.09
N LEU A 72 -8.30 7.14 0.71
CA LEU A 72 -8.43 7.19 2.17
C LEU A 72 -7.65 8.36 2.81
N GLN A 73 -6.42 8.61 2.35
CA GLN A 73 -5.62 9.75 2.88
C GLN A 73 -6.01 11.10 2.27
N LEU A 74 -6.40 11.12 0.99
CA LEU A 74 -6.77 12.36 0.32
C LEU A 74 -8.14 12.88 0.78
N ASN A 75 -9.10 11.98 1.00
CA ASN A 75 -10.44 12.35 1.46
C ASN A 75 -10.41 12.93 2.89
N ASP A 76 -9.61 12.34 3.79
CA ASP A 76 -9.41 12.88 5.15
C ASP A 76 -8.75 14.27 5.13
N GLY A 77 -7.76 14.49 4.26
CA GLY A 77 -7.12 15.80 4.09
C GLY A 77 -8.07 16.87 3.57
N ILE A 78 -8.91 16.52 2.58
CA ILE A 78 -9.91 17.43 2.00
C ILE A 78 -10.99 17.77 3.03
N GLY A 79 -11.44 16.80 3.83
CA GLY A 79 -12.40 17.01 4.91
C GLY A 79 -11.90 18.02 5.95
N MET A 80 -10.66 17.88 6.39
CA MET A 80 -10.03 18.82 7.34
C MET A 80 -9.86 20.22 6.75
N ALA A 81 -9.51 20.33 5.46
CA ALA A 81 -9.41 21.63 4.78
C ALA A 81 -10.76 22.37 4.73
N TRP A 82 -11.87 21.65 4.47
CA TRP A 82 -13.21 22.24 4.48
C TRP A 82 -13.64 22.76 5.85
N LEU A 83 -13.27 22.06 6.93
CA LEU A 83 -13.56 22.53 8.29
C LEU A 83 -12.85 23.86 8.59
N ILE A 84 -11.58 23.99 8.20
CA ILE A 84 -10.82 25.24 8.37
C ILE A 84 -11.49 26.38 7.59
N VAL A 85 -11.82 26.15 6.31
CA VAL A 85 -12.51 27.14 5.47
C VAL A 85 -13.86 27.55 6.08
N GLY A 86 -14.63 26.59 6.61
CA GLY A 86 -15.91 26.85 7.28
C GLY A 86 -15.78 27.76 8.50
N VAL A 87 -14.72 27.59 9.32
CA VAL A 87 -14.45 28.46 10.47
C VAL A 87 -14.13 29.89 10.03
N TRP A 88 -13.35 30.07 8.97
CA TRP A 88 -13.02 31.40 8.46
C TRP A 88 -14.26 32.13 7.89
N ILE A 89 -15.09 31.42 7.13
CA ILE A 89 -16.32 31.99 6.56
C ILE A 89 -17.30 32.39 7.67
N SER A 90 -17.50 31.53 8.68
CA SER A 90 -18.39 31.83 9.80
C SER A 90 -17.91 33.04 10.62
N ALA A 91 -16.61 33.13 10.90
CA ALA A 91 -16.01 34.29 11.56
C ALA A 91 -16.22 35.59 10.77
N TRP A 92 -16.06 35.54 9.44
CA TRP A 92 -16.27 36.70 8.57
C TRP A 92 -17.75 37.13 8.54
N CYS A 93 -18.68 36.18 8.44
CA CYS A 93 -20.12 36.47 8.49
C CYS A 93 -20.51 37.14 9.80
N ILE A 94 -20.02 36.64 10.95
CA ILE A 94 -20.28 37.25 12.26
C ILE A 94 -19.75 38.70 12.30
N LYS A 95 -18.54 38.94 11.79
CA LYS A 95 -17.97 40.29 11.72
C LYS A 95 -18.82 41.25 10.88
N GLN A 96 -19.33 40.80 9.74
CA GLN A 96 -20.18 41.63 8.89
C GLN A 96 -21.52 41.96 9.57
N ILE A 97 -22.14 40.99 10.25
CA ILE A 97 -23.38 41.22 11.00
C ILE A 97 -23.15 42.26 12.11
N ILE A 98 -22.06 42.15 12.87
CA ILE A 98 -21.74 43.12 13.94
C ILE A 98 -21.54 44.52 13.36
N ASN A 99 -20.86 44.65 12.22
CA ASN A 99 -20.64 45.95 11.58
C ASN A 99 -21.95 46.59 11.13
N VAL A 100 -22.87 45.81 10.54
CA VAL A 100 -24.19 46.30 10.11
C VAL A 100 -25.05 46.71 11.30
N VAL A 101 -25.00 45.97 12.41
CA VAL A 101 -25.74 46.31 13.64
C VAL A 101 -25.17 47.56 14.31
N ARG A 102 -23.85 47.75 14.32
CA ARG A 102 -23.20 48.95 14.88
C ARG A 102 -23.33 50.20 13.99
N SER A 103 -23.57 50.04 12.69
CA SER A 103 -23.72 51.18 11.77
C SER A 103 -25.16 51.70 11.67
N ARG A 104 -26.10 51.11 12.40
CA ARG A 104 -27.46 51.62 12.60
C ARG A 104 -27.57 52.26 13.97
#